data_AF-E2CAA2-F1
#
_entry.id   AF-E2CAA2-F1
#
_cell.length_a   1.000
_cell.length_b   1.000
_cell.length_c   1.000
_cell.angle_alpha   90.00
_cell.angle_beta   90.00
_cell.angle_gamma   90.00
#
_symmetry.space_group_name_H-M   'P 1'
#
loop_
_entity.id
_entity.type
_entity.pdbx_description
1 polymer ?
#
loop_
_entity_poly.entity_id
_entity_poly.type
_entity_poly.pdbx_seq_one_letter_code
_entity_poly.pdbx_strand_id
1 'polypeptide(L)'
;NHLKKLVANRDNCKKIERETTAQKESDLWHILRQEMLTASNFETVCRMKPTTSCETVVKNILFSPSTDNKAMKYGRDMEELAKKELATKLNKEIKVCGLFIDYENPFLAASPDGLIDENDVIEIKCP
;
A
#
# COMPACT_ATOMS: atom_id res chain seq x y z
N ASN A 1 -12.52 2.43 -20.54
CA ASN A 1 -12.58 1.03 -20.06
C ASN A 1 -11.52 0.86 -18.98
N HIS A 2 -11.92 0.55 -17.75
CA HIS A 2 -11.04 0.45 -16.58
C HIS A 2 -9.96 -0.64 -16.72
N LEU A 3 -10.30 -1.79 -17.32
CA LEU A 3 -9.33 -2.87 -17.56
C LEU A 3 -8.15 -2.42 -18.42
N LYS A 4 -8.39 -1.56 -19.42
CA LYS A 4 -7.31 -0.99 -20.25
C LYS A 4 -6.37 -0.10 -19.43
N LYS A 5 -6.89 0.61 -18.43
CA LYS A 5 -6.06 1.43 -17.52
C LYS A 5 -5.19 0.55 -16.63
N LEU A 6 -5.75 -0.51 -16.05
CA LEU A 6 -4.99 -1.45 -15.20
C LEU A 6 -3.86 -2.11 -15.98
N VAL A 7 -4.12 -2.53 -17.23
CA VAL A 7 -3.09 -3.06 -18.13
C VAL A 7 -2.01 -2.01 -18.40
N ALA A 8 -2.38 -0.76 -18.71
CA ALA A 8 -1.41 0.31 -18.90
C ALA A 8 -0.59 0.62 -17.63
N ASN A 9 -1.21 0.57 -16.45
CA ASN A 9 -0.52 0.79 -15.18
C ASN A 9 0.49 -0.33 -14.92
N ARG A 10 0.11 -1.60 -15.16
CA ARG A 10 1.03 -2.75 -15.10
C ARG A 10 2.21 -2.59 -16.05
N ASP A 11 1.96 -2.22 -17.30
CA ASP A 11 3.04 -2.06 -18.29
C ASP A 11 4.01 -0.94 -17.90
N ASN A 12 3.56 0.03 -17.08
CA ASN A 12 4.35 1.11 -16.52
C ASN A 12 4.72 0.93 -15.04
N CYS A 13 4.59 -0.28 -14.47
CA CYS A 13 4.67 -0.48 -13.01
C CYS A 13 5.98 0.04 -12.39
N LYS A 14 7.12 -0.16 -13.06
CA LYS A 14 8.43 0.34 -12.61
C LYS A 14 8.52 1.87 -12.59
N LYS A 15 7.84 2.54 -13.51
CA LYS A 15 7.78 4.01 -13.54
C LYS A 15 6.87 4.51 -12.42
N ILE A 16 5.71 3.88 -12.27
CA ILE A 16 4.76 4.18 -11.20
C ILE A 16 5.41 4.04 -9.83
N GLU A 17 6.10 2.95 -9.57
CA GLU A 17 6.80 2.71 -8.30
C GLU A 17 7.74 3.88 -7.98
N ARG A 18 8.58 4.29 -8.93
CA ARG A 18 9.53 5.41 -8.76
C ARG A 18 8.84 6.76 -8.53
N GLU A 19 7.79 7.05 -9.29
CA GLU A 19 7.04 8.32 -9.19
C GLU A 19 6.20 8.41 -7.91
N THR A 20 6.01 7.29 -7.22
CA THR A 20 5.16 7.20 -6.02
C THR A 20 5.95 6.85 -4.76
N THR A 21 7.27 6.96 -4.78
CA THR A 21 8.15 6.72 -3.62
C THR A 21 7.88 7.65 -2.43
N ALA A 22 7.29 8.82 -2.67
CA ALA A 22 6.83 9.73 -1.61
C ALA A 22 5.54 9.24 -0.91
N GLN A 23 4.95 8.14 -1.38
CA GLN A 23 3.78 7.46 -0.80
C GLN A 23 2.65 8.42 -0.39
N LYS A 24 2.42 8.59 0.92
CA LYS A 24 1.34 9.43 1.48
C LYS A 24 1.39 10.89 1.01
N GLU A 25 2.56 11.39 0.63
CA GLU A 25 2.75 12.76 0.12
C GLU A 25 2.61 12.84 -1.41
N SER A 26 2.29 11.74 -2.10
CA SER A 26 2.13 11.68 -3.55
C SER A 26 0.65 11.57 -3.94
N ASP A 27 0.14 12.58 -4.63
CA ASP A 27 -1.23 12.55 -5.20
C ASP A 27 -1.43 11.39 -6.18
N LEU A 28 -0.41 11.09 -6.99
CA LEU A 28 -0.43 9.97 -7.93
C LEU A 28 -0.60 8.64 -7.21
N TRP A 29 0.08 8.47 -6.07
CA TRP A 29 -0.04 7.27 -5.24
C TRP A 29 -1.47 7.08 -4.73
N HIS A 30 -2.13 8.15 -4.26
CA HIS A 30 -3.53 8.11 -3.82
C HIS A 30 -4.48 7.78 -4.97
N ILE A 31 -4.31 8.44 -6.12
CA ILE A 31 -5.16 8.23 -7.31
C ILE A 31 -5.09 6.77 -7.78
N LEU A 32 -3.87 6.22 -7.91
CA LEU A 32 -3.69 4.85 -8.38
C LEU A 32 -4.29 3.83 -7.41
N ARG A 33 -4.13 4.04 -6.10
CA ARG A 33 -4.69 3.14 -5.09
C ARG A 33 -6.22 3.13 -5.05
N GLN A 34 -6.89 4.19 -5.49
CA GLN A 34 -8.36 4.19 -5.64
C GLN A 34 -8.83 3.34 -6.82
N GLU A 35 -7.97 3.09 -7.80
CA GLU A 35 -8.26 2.24 -8.96
C GLU A 35 -8.00 0.74 -8.70
N MET A 36 -7.42 0.36 -7.55
CA MET A 36 -6.91 -1.00 -7.29
C MET A 36 -7.27 -1.51 -5.89
N LEU A 37 -7.27 -2.82 -5.72
CA LEU A 37 -7.38 -3.46 -4.41
C LEU A 37 -5.99 -3.54 -3.76
N THR A 38 -5.78 -2.72 -2.73
CA THR A 38 -4.50 -2.66 -2.02
C THR A 38 -4.38 -3.70 -0.92
N ALA A 39 -3.14 -4.10 -0.56
CA ALA A 39 -2.87 -5.05 0.52
C ALA A 39 -3.57 -4.70 1.86
N SER A 40 -3.68 -3.41 2.20
CA SER A 40 -4.38 -2.94 3.40
C SER A 40 -5.89 -3.26 3.42
N ASN A 41 -6.49 -3.52 2.26
CA ASN A 41 -7.91 -3.90 2.13
C ASN A 41 -8.11 -5.42 2.11
N PHE A 42 -7.04 -6.21 1.97
CA PHE A 42 -7.13 -7.66 1.75
C PHE A 42 -7.68 -8.39 2.98
N GLU A 43 -7.37 -7.92 4.19
CA GLU A 43 -7.97 -8.47 5.40
C GLU A 43 -9.51 -8.42 5.36
N THR A 44 -10.07 -7.27 4.96
CA THR A 44 -11.52 -7.07 4.83
C THR A 44 -12.12 -8.04 3.81
N VAL A 45 -11.47 -8.21 2.66
CA VAL A 45 -11.92 -9.10 1.59
C VAL A 45 -11.86 -10.57 2.03
N CYS A 46 -10.75 -11.01 2.62
CA CYS A 46 -10.56 -12.39 3.07
C CYS A 46 -11.51 -12.78 4.22
N ARG A 47 -11.94 -11.82 5.04
CA ARG A 47 -12.86 -12.05 6.17
C ARG A 47 -14.34 -11.98 5.79
N MET A 48 -14.68 -11.75 4.51
CA MET A 48 -16.06 -11.70 4.06
C MET A 48 -16.78 -13.03 4.34
N LYS A 49 -17.97 -12.94 4.94
CA LYS A 49 -18.85 -14.10 5.09
C LYS A 49 -19.67 -14.27 3.81
N PRO A 50 -20.20 -15.47 3.53
CA PRO A 50 -21.13 -15.67 2.41
C PRO A 50 -22.37 -14.76 2.47
N THR A 51 -22.74 -14.29 3.66
CA THR A 51 -23.85 -13.34 3.89
C THR A 51 -23.45 -11.88 3.78
N THR A 52 -22.15 -11.57 3.70
CA THR A 52 -21.66 -10.20 3.54
C THR A 52 -21.88 -9.75 2.10
N SER A 53 -22.60 -8.63 1.92
CA SER A 53 -22.79 -8.04 0.60
C SER A 53 -21.46 -7.57 0.01
N CYS A 54 -21.10 -8.10 -1.16
CA CYS A 54 -19.94 -7.64 -1.93
C CYS A 54 -20.07 -6.16 -2.29
N GLU A 55 -21.27 -5.70 -2.66
CA GLU A 55 -21.53 -4.30 -2.99
C GLU A 55 -21.19 -3.37 -1.81
N THR A 56 -21.58 -3.76 -0.59
CA THR A 56 -21.27 -2.97 0.61
C THR A 56 -19.77 -2.91 0.87
N VAL A 57 -19.06 -4.02 0.71
CA VAL A 57 -17.60 -4.06 0.90
C VAL A 57 -16.89 -3.18 -0.13
N VAL A 58 -17.28 -3.27 -1.40
CA VAL A 58 -16.72 -2.43 -2.48
C VAL A 58 -16.99 -0.95 -2.20
N LYS A 59 -18.21 -0.58 -1.81
CA LYS A 59 -18.53 0.82 -1.43
C LYS A 59 -17.66 1.31 -0.27
N ASN A 60 -17.47 0.49 0.75
CA ASN A 60 -16.63 0.86 1.88
C ASN A 60 -15.17 1.04 1.48
N ILE A 61 -14.62 0.17 0.62
CA ILE A 61 -13.25 0.30 0.12
C ILE A 61 -13.08 1.59 -0.72
N LEU A 62 -14.02 1.89 -1.62
CA LEU A 62 -13.93 3.04 -2.52
C LEU A 62 -14.18 4.38 -1.83
N PHE A 63 -15.07 4.41 -0.84
CA PHE A 63 -15.55 5.63 -0.19
C PHE A 63 -15.27 5.62 1.31
N SER A 64 -14.17 4.98 1.73
CA SER A 64 -13.76 4.95 3.14
C SER A 64 -13.62 6.37 3.70
N PRO A 65 -14.30 6.70 4.81
CA PRO A 65 -14.14 8.01 5.44
C PRO A 65 -12.69 8.17 5.93
N SER A 66 -12.15 9.39 5.86
CA SER A 66 -10.85 9.69 6.45
C SER A 66 -10.96 9.60 7.98
N THR A 67 -10.57 8.47 8.54
CA THR A 67 -10.47 8.33 9.99
C THR A 67 -9.04 8.63 10.39
N ASP A 68 -8.82 9.76 11.07
CA ASP A 68 -7.55 10.01 11.75
C ASP A 68 -7.75 9.83 13.25
N ASN A 69 -7.01 8.91 13.85
CA ASN A 69 -7.07 8.64 15.28
C ASN A 69 -5.69 8.78 15.90
N LYS A 70 -5.64 8.86 17.24
CA LYS A 70 -4.39 9.07 17.97
C LYS A 70 -3.33 7.99 17.67
N ALA A 71 -3.76 6.73 17.51
CA ALA A 71 -2.85 5.62 17.21
C ALA A 71 -2.28 5.72 15.78
N MET A 72 -3.10 6.09 14.79
CA MET A 72 -2.64 6.31 13.42
C MET A 72 -1.68 7.49 13.33
N LYS A 73 -1.96 8.59 14.05
CA LYS A 73 -1.03 9.72 14.14
C LYS A 73 0.30 9.28 14.78
N TYR A 74 0.24 8.61 15.93
CA TYR A 74 1.42 8.07 16.60
C TYR A 74 2.24 7.16 15.68
N GLY A 75 1.58 6.25 14.96
CA GLY A 75 2.20 5.39 13.98
C GLY A 75 2.97 6.17 12.93
N ARG A 76 2.32 7.15 12.28
CA ARG A 76 2.98 7.99 11.26
C ARG A 76 4.15 8.80 11.81
N ASP A 77 4.05 9.29 13.04
CA ASP A 77 5.11 10.09 13.68
C ASP A 77 6.32 9.22 14.07
N MET A 78 6.08 7.95 14.43
CA MET A 78 7.12 7.03 14.92
C MET A 78 7.71 6.10 13.86
N GLU A 79 7.04 5.90 12.72
CA GLU A 79 7.43 4.97 11.67
C GLU A 79 8.87 5.20 11.20
N GLU A 80 9.25 6.45 10.93
CA GLU A 80 10.60 6.80 10.49
C GLU A 80 11.67 6.55 11.56
N LEU A 81 11.33 6.72 12.84
CA LEU A 81 12.24 6.38 13.93
C LEU A 81 12.40 4.86 14.03
N ALA A 82 11.30 4.11 13.93
CA ALA A 82 11.31 2.65 13.95
C ALA A 82 12.10 2.06 12.77
N LYS A 83 11.98 2.63 11.56
CA LYS A 83 12.79 2.27 10.39
C LYS A 83 14.28 2.43 10.66
N LYS A 84 14.71 3.57 11.21
CA LYS A 84 16.12 3.83 11.54
C LYS A 84 16.67 2.86 12.57
N GLU A 85 15.88 2.57 13.60
CA GLU A 85 16.26 1.60 14.64
C GLU A 85 16.37 0.18 14.06
N LEU A 86 15.43 -0.22 13.21
CA LEU A 86 15.45 -1.51 12.52
C LEU A 86 16.66 -1.65 11.60
N ALA A 87 16.94 -0.63 10.78
CA ALA A 87 18.12 -0.59 9.90
C ALA A 87 19.42 -0.77 10.69
N THR A 88 19.53 -0.09 11.84
CA THR A 88 20.69 -0.18 12.74
C THR A 88 20.83 -1.57 13.35
N LYS A 89 19.72 -2.16 13.83
CA LYS A 89 19.72 -3.51 14.43
C LYS A 89 20.07 -4.59 13.42
N LEU A 90 19.57 -4.47 12.20
CA LEU A 90 19.83 -5.43 11.12
C LEU A 90 21.18 -5.20 10.44
N ASN A 91 21.82 -4.04 10.69
CA ASN A 91 23.00 -3.57 9.96
C ASN A 91 22.78 -3.63 8.43
N LYS A 92 21.60 -3.17 7.99
CA LYS A 92 21.15 -3.20 6.60
C LYS A 92 20.48 -1.89 6.23
N GLU A 93 20.65 -1.49 4.98
CA GLU A 93 19.94 -0.34 4.42
C GLU A 93 18.49 -0.72 4.13
N ILE A 94 17.57 0.13 4.58
CA ILE A 94 16.14 0.03 4.25
C ILE A 94 15.85 1.10 3.19
N LYS A 95 15.43 0.66 2.01
CA LYS A 95 15.13 1.55 0.89
C LYS A 95 13.66 1.93 0.89
N VAL A 96 13.39 3.20 0.60
CA VAL A 96 12.04 3.69 0.31
C VAL A 96 11.55 3.09 -1.01
N CYS A 97 10.23 2.94 -1.13
CA CYS A 97 9.60 2.40 -2.32
C CYS A 97 8.21 3.01 -2.51
N GLY A 98 7.70 2.96 -3.74
CA GLY A 98 6.37 3.44 -4.06
C GLY A 98 5.31 2.34 -4.11
N LEU A 99 4.44 2.44 -5.12
CA LEU A 99 3.37 1.49 -5.37
C LEU A 99 3.85 0.36 -6.29
N PHE A 100 3.81 -0.86 -5.77
CA PHE A 100 3.96 -2.09 -6.54
C PHE A 100 2.61 -2.53 -7.07
N ILE A 101 2.57 -2.91 -8.35
CA ILE A 101 1.40 -3.45 -9.03
C ILE A 101 1.73 -4.90 -9.38
N ASP A 102 0.82 -5.82 -9.05
CA ASP A 102 0.99 -7.22 -9.39
C ASP A 102 0.95 -7.43 -10.91
N TYR A 103 1.90 -8.20 -11.43
CA TYR A 103 2.05 -8.35 -12.88
C TYR A 103 0.95 -9.22 -13.49
N GLU A 104 0.57 -10.30 -12.79
CA GLU A 104 -0.45 -11.24 -13.26
C GLU A 104 -1.86 -10.69 -13.03
N ASN A 105 -2.06 -9.98 -11.93
CA ASN A 105 -3.33 -9.46 -11.45
C ASN A 105 -3.24 -7.94 -11.27
N PRO A 106 -3.30 -7.14 -12.34
CA PRO A 106 -3.02 -5.70 -12.31
C PRO A 106 -4.07 -4.86 -11.56
N PHE A 107 -5.10 -5.51 -10.99
CA PHE A 107 -6.03 -4.90 -10.04
C PHE A 107 -5.52 -4.99 -8.59
N LEU A 108 -4.40 -5.66 -8.32
CA LEU A 108 -3.76 -5.78 -7.02
C LEU A 108 -2.55 -4.87 -6.91
N ALA A 109 -2.40 -4.21 -5.76
CA ALA A 109 -1.25 -3.36 -5.48
C ALA A 109 -0.84 -3.35 -4.00
N ALA A 110 0.41 -3.01 -3.73
CA ALA A 110 0.94 -2.87 -2.38
C ALA A 110 2.01 -1.77 -2.32
N SER A 111 2.18 -1.17 -1.15
CA SER A 111 3.30 -0.28 -0.84
C SER A 111 3.81 -0.69 0.54
N PRO A 112 4.87 -1.50 0.62
CA PRO A 112 5.47 -1.84 1.89
C PRO A 112 6.13 -0.62 2.54
N ASP A 113 6.42 -0.71 3.83
CA ASP A 113 7.06 0.38 4.57
C ASP A 113 8.53 0.57 4.16
N GLY A 114 9.13 -0.45 3.54
CA GLY A 114 10.45 -0.39 2.93
C GLY A 114 10.87 -1.71 2.29
N LEU A 115 11.98 -1.65 1.55
CA LEU A 115 12.63 -2.79 0.93
C LEU A 115 13.98 -3.04 1.61
N ILE A 116 14.31 -4.31 1.81
CA ILE A 116 15.59 -4.73 2.36
C ILE A 116 16.17 -5.82 1.46
N ASP A 117 17.48 -5.75 1.21
CA ASP A 117 18.16 -6.62 0.25
C ASP A 117 17.47 -6.66 -1.13
N GLU A 118 17.40 -7.82 -1.78
CA GLU A 118 16.85 -7.97 -3.13
C GLU A 118 15.36 -8.34 -3.16
N ASN A 119 14.89 -9.16 -2.20
CA ASN A 119 13.56 -9.79 -2.26
C ASN A 119 12.76 -9.65 -0.95
N ASP A 120 13.27 -8.94 0.04
CA ASP A 120 12.62 -8.82 1.34
C ASP A 120 11.94 -7.46 1.49
N VAL A 121 10.80 -7.47 2.19
CA VAL A 121 10.00 -6.29 2.50
C VAL A 121 9.86 -6.13 4.00
N ILE A 122 9.66 -4.89 4.45
CA ILE A 122 9.36 -4.60 5.84
C ILE A 122 7.94 -4.06 5.99
N GLU A 123 7.32 -4.42 7.10
CA GLU A 123 6.04 -3.87 7.58
C GLU A 123 6.24 -3.53 9.07
N ILE A 124 6.11 -2.27 9.42
CA ILE A 124 6.34 -1.73 10.76
C ILE A 124 5.00 -1.46 11.42
N LYS A 125 4.89 -1.83 12.69
CA LYS A 125 3.75 -1.50 13.55
C LYS A 125 4.25 -0.78 14.79
N CYS A 126 3.73 0.42 15.02
CA CYS A 126 3.95 1.19 16.24
C CYS A 126 2.64 1.14 17.05
N PRO A 127 2.54 0.23 18.05
CA PRO A 127 1.32 0.01 18.83
C PRO A 127 0.97 1.18 19.77
#